data_AF-A0A291DFV4-F1
#
_entry.id   AF-A0A291DFV4-F1
#
_cell.length_a   1.000
_cell.length_b   1.000
_cell.length_c   1.000
_cell.angle_alpha   90.00
_cell.angle_beta   90.00
_cell.angle_gamma   90.00
#
_symmetry.space_group_name_H-M   'P 1'
#
loop_
_entity.id
_entity.type
_entity.pdbx_description
1 polymer ?
#
loop_
_entity_poly.entity_id
_entity_poly.type
_entity_poly.pdbx_seq_one_letter_code
_entity_poly.pdbx_strand_id
1 'polypeptide(L)'
;MTQPISRRTIAKAGVWSAPVVAASAAVPAYAASKETPGVQYGVYVSVQNNGGYVGYASSNNTGTINPATPEAHFTASGTPDSDINWDDATSKPKSATYVNGEGKFTPVTNSQTGANGAYMSSSGFWWSVPTKDTATGTGYIPGSSVTLAAGATFVTEVEYTVAASAQSLLKFGKINGQAWAPSGRKLTGKTTELVASAGQAKYLSVAQTAGTWTAEVPTITQNSDGTYTFKGRIVYTTSKAYTMKQSGTKYYSQTNFMPAQLRFPANDGWVSYKQTSSVQVANLTYSGNGATGSESVSGQATTAEIHP
;
A
#
# COMPACT_ATOMS: atom_id res chain seq x y z
N MET A 1 82.22 -8.29 -2.97
CA MET A 1 81.30 -8.15 -1.82
C MET A 1 79.87 -8.33 -2.32
N THR A 2 79.30 -9.51 -2.13
CA THR A 2 77.94 -9.87 -2.55
C THR A 2 77.11 -10.05 -1.28
N GLN A 3 76.15 -9.17 -1.02
CA GLN A 3 75.25 -9.34 0.12
C GLN A 3 74.23 -10.46 -0.17
N PRO A 4 74.01 -11.40 0.77
CA PRO A 4 73.00 -12.44 0.60
C PRO A 4 71.60 -11.86 0.85
N ILE A 5 70.70 -12.03 -0.11
CA ILE A 5 69.29 -11.70 0.04
C ILE A 5 68.68 -12.68 1.05
N SER A 6 68.34 -12.20 2.25
CA SER A 6 67.71 -13.04 3.28
C SER A 6 66.26 -13.38 2.94
N ARG A 7 65.79 -14.55 3.36
CA ARG A 7 64.40 -15.03 3.19
C ARG A 7 63.33 -14.06 3.72
N ARG A 8 63.67 -13.11 4.60
CA ARG A 8 62.75 -12.06 5.08
C ARG A 8 62.41 -11.00 4.02
N THR A 9 63.25 -10.82 2.99
CA THR A 9 63.00 -9.83 1.94
C THR A 9 61.93 -10.32 0.95
N ILE A 10 61.86 -11.63 0.68
CA ILE A 10 60.85 -12.22 -0.22
C ILE A 10 59.45 -12.19 0.43
N ALA A 11 59.35 -12.42 1.75
CA ALA A 11 58.09 -12.34 2.48
C ALA A 11 57.48 -10.93 2.49
N LYS A 12 58.30 -9.86 2.42
CA LYS A 12 57.80 -8.49 2.35
C LYS A 12 57.25 -8.11 0.97
N ALA A 13 57.63 -8.77 -0.12
CA ALA A 13 57.09 -8.43 -1.45
C ALA A 13 55.70 -9.07 -1.71
N GLY A 14 55.42 -10.24 -1.15
CA GLY A 14 54.13 -10.94 -1.32
C GLY A 14 52.97 -10.34 -0.50
N VAL A 15 53.27 -9.62 0.57
CA VAL A 15 52.23 -9.07 1.48
C VAL A 15 51.62 -7.77 0.95
N TRP A 16 52.28 -7.05 0.04
CA TRP A 16 51.72 -5.84 -0.58
C TRP A 16 50.85 -6.10 -1.80
N SER A 17 50.89 -7.30 -2.37
CA SER A 17 50.11 -7.66 -3.56
C SER A 17 48.77 -8.35 -3.21
N ALA A 18 48.67 -9.00 -2.05
CA ALA A 18 47.42 -9.64 -1.61
C ALA A 18 46.24 -8.66 -1.42
N PRO A 19 46.40 -7.45 -0.84
CA PRO A 19 45.31 -6.48 -0.73
C PRO A 19 44.89 -5.95 -2.10
N VAL A 20 45.84 -5.76 -3.01
CA VAL A 20 45.57 -5.22 -4.35
C VAL A 20 44.83 -6.24 -5.21
N VAL A 21 45.19 -7.53 -5.15
CA VAL A 21 44.49 -8.60 -5.88
C VAL A 21 43.11 -8.89 -5.27
N ALA A 22 42.97 -8.88 -3.94
CA ALA A 22 41.67 -9.04 -3.29
C ALA A 22 40.74 -7.85 -3.56
N ALA A 23 41.26 -6.62 -3.52
CA ALA A 23 40.50 -5.42 -3.88
C ALA A 23 40.15 -5.39 -5.37
N SER A 24 41.07 -5.75 -6.27
CA SER A 24 40.81 -5.79 -7.72
C SER A 24 39.98 -7.00 -8.17
N ALA A 25 39.81 -8.03 -7.34
CA ALA A 25 38.82 -9.09 -7.56
C ALA A 25 37.44 -8.73 -6.96
N ALA A 26 37.42 -7.99 -5.85
CA ALA A 26 36.18 -7.50 -5.23
C ALA A 26 35.55 -6.33 -6.00
N VAL A 27 36.36 -5.45 -6.62
CA VAL A 27 35.87 -4.29 -7.37
C VAL A 27 35.03 -4.69 -8.60
N PRO A 28 35.43 -5.65 -9.45
CA PRO A 28 34.58 -6.17 -10.51
C PRO A 28 33.34 -6.88 -9.96
N ALA A 29 33.42 -7.57 -8.82
CA ALA A 29 32.27 -8.26 -8.23
C ALA A 29 31.23 -7.28 -7.66
N TYR A 30 31.66 -6.16 -7.07
CA TYR A 30 30.77 -5.09 -6.58
C TYR A 30 30.24 -4.23 -7.73
N ALA A 31 31.06 -3.97 -8.76
CA ALA A 31 30.65 -3.30 -9.99
C ALA A 31 29.78 -4.19 -10.92
N ALA A 32 29.79 -5.52 -10.72
CA ALA A 32 28.98 -6.50 -11.44
C ALA A 32 27.83 -7.08 -10.60
N SER A 33 27.55 -6.53 -9.42
CA SER A 33 26.23 -6.67 -8.81
C SER A 33 25.24 -5.96 -9.73
N LYS A 34 24.78 -6.67 -10.76
CA LYS A 34 23.63 -6.27 -11.56
C LYS A 34 22.51 -6.03 -10.56
N GLU A 35 22.14 -4.77 -10.39
CA GLU A 35 20.80 -4.34 -9.99
C GLU A 35 19.80 -5.34 -10.59
N THR A 36 19.26 -6.20 -9.75
CA THR A 36 18.44 -7.33 -10.22
C THR A 36 17.05 -6.76 -10.42
N PRO A 37 16.51 -6.78 -11.65
CA PRO A 37 15.21 -6.19 -11.90
C PRO A 37 14.14 -6.75 -10.97
N GLY A 38 13.37 -5.85 -10.38
CA GLY A 38 12.32 -6.18 -9.41
C GLY A 38 11.06 -5.38 -9.66
N VAL A 39 10.02 -5.67 -8.90
CA VAL A 39 8.75 -4.94 -8.91
C VAL A 39 8.59 -4.18 -7.61
N GLN A 40 8.03 -2.97 -7.70
CA GLN A 40 7.63 -2.18 -6.54
C GLN A 40 6.16 -2.48 -6.22
N TYR A 41 5.80 -2.38 -4.95
CA TYR A 41 4.44 -2.57 -4.49
C TYR A 41 4.22 -1.91 -3.13
N GLY A 42 2.95 -1.70 -2.78
CA GLY A 42 2.59 -1.09 -1.51
C GLY A 42 1.13 -1.33 -1.15
N VAL A 43 0.86 -1.26 0.16
CA VAL A 43 -0.47 -1.27 0.76
C VAL A 43 -0.70 0.10 1.38
N TYR A 44 -1.89 0.65 1.18
CA TYR A 44 -2.30 1.91 1.78
C TYR A 44 -3.71 1.80 2.34
N VAL A 45 -4.01 2.64 3.33
CA VAL A 45 -5.29 2.69 4.02
C VAL A 45 -5.65 4.12 4.36
N SER A 46 -6.84 4.56 4.01
CA SER A 46 -7.38 5.82 4.49
C SER A 46 -8.69 5.62 5.25
N VAL A 47 -8.83 6.35 6.35
CA VAL A 47 -10.05 6.42 7.16
C VAL A 47 -10.43 7.88 7.36
N GLN A 48 -11.71 8.17 7.52
CA GLN A 48 -12.20 9.54 7.55
C GLN A 48 -13.31 9.76 8.55
N ASN A 49 -13.37 10.99 9.04
CA ASN A 49 -14.53 11.58 9.68
C ASN A 49 -15.08 12.69 8.78
N ASN A 50 -16.34 12.56 8.37
CA ASN A 50 -17.00 13.53 7.49
C ASN A 50 -18.08 14.34 8.23
N GLY A 51 -18.05 14.40 9.57
CA GLY A 51 -19.00 15.13 10.42
C GLY A 51 -20.34 14.44 10.63
N GLY A 52 -20.74 13.48 9.77
CA GLY A 52 -21.93 12.64 9.96
C GLY A 52 -21.63 11.15 10.15
N TYR A 53 -20.44 10.71 9.79
CA TYR A 53 -19.99 9.32 9.95
C TYR A 53 -18.47 9.26 10.03
N VAL A 54 -17.98 8.19 10.66
CA VAL A 54 -16.59 7.74 10.58
C VAL A 54 -16.50 6.47 9.75
N GLY A 55 -15.41 6.27 9.04
CA GLY A 55 -15.15 5.05 8.29
C GLY A 55 -14.43 5.28 6.97
N TYR A 56 -14.90 4.64 5.91
CA TYR A 56 -14.36 4.72 4.56
C TYR A 56 -15.45 5.12 3.56
N ALA A 57 -15.14 6.10 2.72
CA ALA A 57 -15.84 6.30 1.46
C ALA A 57 -14.87 6.90 0.44
N SER A 58 -14.69 6.23 -0.70
CA SER A 58 -13.85 6.72 -1.80
C SER A 58 -14.51 7.87 -2.55
N SER A 59 -14.75 9.00 -1.87
CA SER A 59 -15.50 10.13 -2.42
C SER A 59 -14.83 11.48 -2.23
N ASN A 60 -13.75 11.55 -1.44
CA ASN A 60 -12.95 12.74 -1.23
C ASN A 60 -11.55 12.56 -1.85
N ASN A 61 -10.97 13.69 -2.22
CA ASN A 61 -9.64 13.79 -2.80
C ASN A 61 -8.87 14.84 -1.99
N THR A 62 -7.65 14.51 -1.58
CA THR A 62 -6.82 15.35 -0.71
C THR A 62 -6.29 16.60 -1.38
N GLY A 63 -6.43 16.70 -2.71
CA GLY A 63 -5.92 17.81 -3.48
C GLY A 63 -4.42 17.69 -3.78
N THR A 64 -3.82 18.79 -4.21
CA THR A 64 -2.55 18.87 -4.97
C THR A 64 -1.26 18.69 -4.15
N ILE A 65 -1.31 18.25 -2.89
CA ILE A 65 -0.17 18.31 -1.97
C ILE A 65 0.61 17.00 -1.95
N ASN A 66 0.86 16.38 -3.10
CA ASN A 66 1.76 15.23 -3.19
C ASN A 66 2.60 15.27 -4.48
N PRO A 67 3.73 14.53 -4.52
CA PRO A 67 4.58 14.46 -5.71
C PRO A 67 3.81 14.04 -6.97
N ALA A 68 3.95 14.83 -8.04
CA ALA A 68 3.22 14.62 -9.30
C ALA A 68 3.98 13.74 -10.33
N THR A 69 5.15 13.23 -9.98
CA THR A 69 5.98 12.36 -10.83
C THR A 69 6.51 11.17 -10.04
N PRO A 70 6.80 10.02 -10.69
CA PRO A 70 7.42 8.88 -10.03
C PRO A 70 8.69 9.25 -9.27
N GLU A 71 9.65 9.89 -9.92
CA GLU A 71 10.92 10.27 -9.31
C GLU A 71 10.73 11.11 -8.03
N ALA A 72 9.85 12.13 -8.09
CA ALA A 72 9.56 12.97 -6.92
C ALA A 72 8.85 12.20 -5.81
N HIS A 73 8.03 11.18 -6.14
CA HIS A 73 7.37 10.34 -5.16
C HIS A 73 8.37 9.52 -4.32
N PHE A 74 9.38 8.93 -4.96
CA PHE A 74 10.36 8.07 -4.29
C PHE A 74 11.49 8.85 -3.60
N THR A 75 11.65 10.13 -3.92
CA THR A 75 12.67 11.02 -3.33
C THR A 75 12.08 12.00 -2.31
N ALA A 76 10.78 11.96 -2.07
CA ALA A 76 10.12 12.81 -1.10
C ALA A 76 10.66 12.54 0.32
N SER A 77 10.88 13.61 1.08
CA SER A 77 11.35 13.53 2.47
C SER A 77 10.29 13.05 3.46
N GLY A 78 9.02 13.09 3.07
CA GLY A 78 7.89 12.53 3.79
C GLY A 78 7.20 11.45 2.95
N THR A 79 6.43 10.58 3.60
CA THR A 79 5.64 9.55 2.91
C THR A 79 4.42 10.21 2.29
N PRO A 80 4.25 10.22 0.96
CA PRO A 80 3.06 10.78 0.35
C PRO A 80 1.81 9.99 0.77
N ASP A 81 0.80 10.71 1.24
CA ASP A 81 -0.37 10.16 1.92
C ASP A 81 -1.68 10.79 1.42
N SER A 82 -2.79 10.34 2.00
CA SER A 82 -4.11 10.87 1.71
C SER A 82 -4.69 11.66 2.90
N ASP A 83 -3.87 12.42 3.61
CA ASP A 83 -4.34 13.20 4.74
C ASP A 83 -5.15 14.41 4.31
N ILE A 84 -6.18 14.71 5.11
CA ILE A 84 -6.94 15.96 5.03
C ILE A 84 -7.16 16.42 6.46
N ASN A 85 -6.69 17.62 6.80
CA ASN A 85 -6.84 18.19 8.13
C ASN A 85 -6.40 17.22 9.26
N TRP A 86 -5.33 16.46 9.03
CA TRP A 86 -4.73 15.55 10.01
C TRP A 86 -3.31 16.00 10.36
N ASP A 87 -2.88 15.72 11.59
CA ASP A 87 -1.54 15.98 12.08
C ASP A 87 -0.89 14.68 12.55
N ASP A 88 0.01 14.11 11.76
CA ASP A 88 0.73 12.89 12.13
C ASP A 88 1.57 13.05 13.40
N ALA A 89 2.14 14.23 13.61
CA ALA A 89 3.03 14.48 14.73
C ALA A 89 2.30 14.37 16.08
N THR A 90 1.00 14.67 16.09
CA THR A 90 0.17 14.63 17.30
C THR A 90 -0.93 13.57 17.25
N SER A 91 -1.09 12.90 16.10
CA SER A 91 -2.17 11.95 15.80
C SER A 91 -3.56 12.55 16.08
N LYS A 92 -3.77 13.80 15.64
CA LYS A 92 -5.00 14.57 15.92
C LYS A 92 -5.56 15.26 14.69
N PRO A 93 -6.88 15.45 14.64
CA PRO A 93 -7.51 16.26 13.61
C PRO A 93 -7.24 17.76 13.81
N LYS A 94 -7.05 18.47 12.71
CA LYS A 94 -6.95 19.95 12.62
C LYS A 94 -8.31 20.61 12.38
N SER A 95 -9.34 19.83 12.03
CA SER A 95 -10.70 20.29 11.72
C SER A 95 -11.72 19.19 12.07
N ALA A 96 -13.01 19.53 12.11
CA ALA A 96 -14.09 18.59 12.39
C ALA A 96 -14.28 17.52 11.29
N THR A 97 -13.85 17.82 10.06
CA THR A 97 -13.79 16.85 8.96
C THR A 97 -12.35 16.62 8.53
N TYR A 98 -11.95 15.35 8.49
CA TYR A 98 -10.56 14.95 8.30
C TYR A 98 -10.44 13.53 7.77
N VAL A 99 -9.27 13.24 7.23
CA VAL A 99 -8.84 11.94 6.73
C VAL A 99 -7.46 11.67 7.29
N ASN A 100 -7.25 10.46 7.80
CA ASN A 100 -5.93 9.91 8.09
C ASN A 100 -5.63 8.81 7.06
N GLY A 101 -4.56 8.98 6.29
CA GLY A 101 -4.05 8.08 5.27
C GLY A 101 -2.69 7.52 5.66
N GLU A 102 -2.58 6.20 5.66
CA GLU A 102 -1.37 5.49 6.10
C GLU A 102 -0.86 4.52 5.05
N GLY A 103 0.44 4.22 5.11
CA GLY A 103 1.11 3.19 4.31
C GLY A 103 1.81 3.72 3.06
N LYS A 104 1.94 2.85 2.05
CA LYS A 104 2.63 3.14 0.80
C LYS A 104 1.60 3.36 -0.29
N PHE A 105 1.25 4.62 -0.55
CA PHE A 105 0.31 4.97 -1.60
C PHE A 105 0.87 4.71 -3.01
N THR A 106 -0.03 4.48 -3.98
CA THR A 106 0.35 4.29 -5.38
C THR A 106 1.12 5.50 -5.86
N PRO A 107 2.33 5.37 -6.46
CA PRO A 107 3.08 6.54 -6.86
C PRO A 107 2.28 7.48 -7.76
N VAL A 108 2.34 8.78 -7.45
CA VAL A 108 1.68 9.89 -8.14
C VAL A 108 0.18 10.01 -7.90
N THR A 109 -0.61 8.95 -8.04
CA THR A 109 -2.05 9.00 -7.75
C THR A 109 -2.60 7.61 -7.53
N ASN A 110 -3.57 7.49 -6.62
CA ASN A 110 -4.34 6.27 -6.39
C ASN A 110 -5.78 6.39 -6.94
N SER A 111 -6.04 7.34 -7.82
CA SER A 111 -7.35 7.58 -8.42
C SER A 111 -7.29 7.52 -9.94
N GLN A 112 -8.35 6.98 -10.54
CA GLN A 112 -8.49 6.97 -11.99
C GLN A 112 -8.69 8.38 -12.56
N THR A 113 -9.38 9.25 -11.82
CA THR A 113 -9.79 10.58 -12.25
C THR A 113 -9.08 11.70 -11.49
N GLY A 114 -8.15 11.34 -10.59
CA GLY A 114 -7.34 12.28 -9.84
C GLY A 114 -6.26 12.92 -10.70
N ALA A 115 -5.92 14.17 -10.40
CA ALA A 115 -4.70 14.76 -10.93
C ALA A 115 -3.46 14.00 -10.39
N ASN A 116 -2.32 14.17 -11.05
CA ASN A 116 -1.06 13.73 -10.47
C ASN A 116 -0.82 14.50 -9.15
N GLY A 117 -0.44 13.78 -8.10
CA GLY A 117 -0.31 14.30 -6.74
C GLY A 117 -1.63 14.33 -5.95
N ALA A 118 -2.73 13.85 -6.51
CA ALA A 118 -4.00 13.73 -5.80
C ALA A 118 -4.26 12.29 -5.36
N TYR A 119 -4.53 12.12 -4.06
CA TYR A 119 -4.92 10.84 -3.48
C TYR A 119 -6.36 10.88 -3.00
N MET A 120 -7.12 9.87 -3.41
CA MET A 120 -8.43 9.58 -2.84
C MET A 120 -8.26 8.80 -1.55
N SER A 121 -9.13 9.05 -0.58
CA SER A 121 -9.17 8.28 0.65
C SER A 121 -9.67 6.87 0.35
N SER A 122 -8.77 5.89 0.30
CA SER A 122 -9.12 4.50 0.06
C SER A 122 -8.13 3.52 0.65
N SER A 123 -8.48 2.24 0.61
CA SER A 123 -7.55 1.17 0.97
C SER A 123 -7.33 0.27 -0.22
N GLY A 124 -6.05 0.02 -0.49
CA GLY A 124 -5.68 -0.67 -1.70
C GLY A 124 -4.26 -1.21 -1.69
N PHE A 125 -3.99 -1.95 -2.75
CA PHE A 125 -2.70 -2.54 -3.04
C PHE A 125 -2.31 -2.15 -4.46
N TRP A 126 -1.07 -1.73 -4.66
CA TRP A 126 -0.53 -1.42 -5.98
C TRP A 126 0.75 -2.18 -6.25
N TRP A 127 1.05 -2.33 -7.54
CA TRP A 127 2.27 -2.96 -8.03
C TRP A 127 2.74 -2.30 -9.33
N SER A 128 4.06 -2.30 -9.54
CA SER A 128 4.70 -1.74 -10.74
C SER A 128 5.09 -2.82 -11.75
N VAL A 129 5.27 -2.42 -13.00
CA VAL A 129 6.12 -3.17 -13.95
C VAL A 129 7.56 -3.26 -13.43
N PRO A 130 8.38 -4.19 -13.95
CA PRO A 130 9.79 -4.28 -13.56
C PRO A 130 10.54 -2.97 -13.71
N THR A 131 11.35 -2.67 -12.71
CA THR A 131 12.33 -1.59 -12.71
C THR A 131 13.72 -2.16 -12.46
N LYS A 132 14.74 -1.47 -12.97
CA LYS A 132 16.14 -1.79 -12.65
C LYS A 132 16.44 -1.52 -11.18
N ASP A 133 15.82 -0.49 -10.61
CA ASP A 133 16.02 -0.07 -9.23
C ASP A 133 14.66 0.17 -8.57
N THR A 134 14.35 -0.62 -7.55
CA THR A 134 13.08 -0.56 -6.82
C THR A 134 13.01 0.59 -5.82
N ALA A 135 14.11 1.29 -5.53
CA ALA A 135 14.14 2.39 -4.58
C ALA A 135 13.80 3.75 -5.21
N THR A 136 14.13 3.97 -6.48
CA THR A 136 14.13 5.32 -7.07
C THR A 136 12.91 5.66 -7.92
N GLY A 137 12.05 4.69 -8.26
CA GLY A 137 10.92 4.92 -9.17
C GLY A 137 11.32 5.38 -10.57
N THR A 138 12.59 5.14 -10.92
CA THR A 138 13.17 5.40 -12.23
C THR A 138 13.63 4.08 -12.83
N GLY A 139 13.86 4.02 -14.14
CA GLY A 139 14.43 2.82 -14.76
C GLY A 139 13.44 1.67 -15.00
N TYR A 140 12.14 1.96 -15.13
CA TYR A 140 11.15 0.99 -15.59
C TYR A 140 11.58 0.38 -16.93
N ILE A 141 11.54 -0.95 -17.01
CA ILE A 141 12.10 -1.70 -18.13
C ILE A 141 11.11 -1.68 -19.29
N PRO A 142 11.44 -1.03 -20.43
CA PRO A 142 10.49 -0.88 -21.51
C PRO A 142 9.98 -2.22 -22.03
N GLY A 143 8.69 -2.34 -22.35
CA GLY A 143 8.11 -3.56 -22.91
C GLY A 143 8.07 -4.80 -22.00
N SER A 144 8.58 -4.69 -20.76
CA SER A 144 8.41 -5.72 -19.73
C SER A 144 6.95 -5.86 -19.30
N SER A 145 6.65 -6.93 -18.58
CA SER A 145 5.32 -7.16 -18.01
C SER A 145 5.40 -7.67 -16.58
N VAL A 146 4.34 -7.41 -15.83
CA VAL A 146 4.07 -7.98 -14.51
C VAL A 146 2.65 -8.51 -14.50
N THR A 147 2.45 -9.65 -13.85
CA THR A 147 1.13 -10.27 -13.67
C THR A 147 0.87 -10.49 -12.20
N LEU A 148 -0.20 -9.91 -11.68
CA LEU A 148 -0.81 -10.35 -10.42
C LEU A 148 -1.63 -11.60 -10.68
N ALA A 149 -1.33 -12.68 -9.96
CA ALA A 149 -2.05 -13.94 -10.09
C ALA A 149 -3.53 -13.81 -9.73
N ALA A 150 -4.37 -14.67 -10.32
CA ALA A 150 -5.76 -14.81 -9.91
C ALA A 150 -5.84 -15.29 -8.45
N GLY A 151 -6.89 -14.86 -7.73
CA GLY A 151 -7.08 -15.26 -6.34
C GLY A 151 -6.20 -14.51 -5.33
N ALA A 152 -5.55 -13.42 -5.75
CA ALA A 152 -4.90 -12.52 -4.81
C ALA A 152 -5.92 -12.04 -3.78
N THR A 153 -5.59 -12.18 -2.49
CA THR A 153 -6.52 -12.00 -1.38
C THR A 153 -5.99 -10.96 -0.39
N PHE A 154 -6.88 -10.06 -0.01
CA PHE A 154 -6.63 -8.93 0.87
C PHE A 154 -7.65 -8.94 2.00
N VAL A 155 -7.21 -8.56 3.19
CA VAL A 155 -8.03 -8.60 4.40
C VAL A 155 -8.03 -7.23 5.04
N THR A 156 -9.21 -6.75 5.41
CA THR A 156 -9.39 -5.57 6.22
C THR A 156 -10.08 -5.91 7.53
N GLU A 157 -9.42 -5.60 8.63
CA GLU A 157 -9.98 -5.62 9.98
C GLU A 157 -10.44 -4.21 10.34
N VAL A 158 -11.60 -4.11 10.97
CA VAL A 158 -12.25 -2.85 11.34
C VAL A 158 -12.55 -2.89 12.83
N GLU A 159 -12.15 -1.84 13.54
CA GLU A 159 -12.53 -1.63 14.94
C GLU A 159 -13.22 -0.28 15.09
N TYR A 160 -14.38 -0.26 15.76
CA TYR A 160 -15.09 0.97 16.09
C TYR A 160 -15.47 0.93 17.57
N THR A 161 -14.92 1.86 18.33
CA THR A 161 -15.03 1.88 19.79
C THR A 161 -15.89 3.06 20.24
N VAL A 162 -16.78 2.80 21.19
CA VAL A 162 -17.69 3.79 21.77
C VAL A 162 -17.71 3.69 23.29
N ALA A 163 -18.03 4.80 23.95
CA ALA A 163 -18.26 4.84 25.39
C ALA A 163 -19.49 4.00 25.79
N ALA A 164 -19.54 3.58 27.06
CA ALA A 164 -20.66 2.78 27.60
C ALA A 164 -22.04 3.42 27.36
N SER A 165 -22.13 4.75 27.52
CA SER A 165 -23.35 5.53 27.28
C SER A 165 -23.82 5.51 25.83
N ALA A 166 -22.93 5.21 24.89
CA ALA A 166 -23.17 5.23 23.45
C ALA A 166 -23.14 3.85 22.78
N GLN A 167 -23.22 2.75 23.57
CA GLN A 167 -23.19 1.37 23.05
C GLN A 167 -24.22 1.08 21.93
N SER A 168 -25.32 1.84 21.87
CA SER A 168 -26.34 1.70 20.83
C SER A 168 -25.80 2.03 19.44
N LEU A 169 -24.77 2.86 19.33
CA LEU A 169 -24.14 3.26 18.06
C LEU A 169 -23.60 2.08 17.26
N LEU A 170 -23.16 1.03 17.95
CA LEU A 170 -22.56 -0.19 17.35
C LEU A 170 -23.56 -0.99 16.49
N LYS A 171 -24.87 -0.72 16.61
CA LYS A 171 -25.92 -1.36 15.81
C LYS A 171 -26.10 -0.72 14.43
N PHE A 172 -25.47 0.43 14.18
CA PHE A 172 -25.69 1.23 12.98
C PHE A 172 -24.53 1.19 11.97
N GLY A 173 -23.57 0.26 12.15
CA GLY A 173 -22.56 -0.01 11.13
C GLY A 173 -23.21 -0.34 9.79
N LYS A 174 -22.68 0.21 8.69
CA LYS A 174 -23.19 -0.04 7.34
C LYS A 174 -22.07 -0.28 6.33
N ILE A 175 -22.25 -1.28 5.47
CA ILE A 175 -21.44 -1.48 4.25
C ILE A 175 -22.34 -1.27 3.04
N ASN A 176 -22.00 -0.31 2.17
CA ASN A 176 -22.81 0.04 1.00
C ASN A 176 -24.31 0.25 1.33
N GLY A 177 -24.59 0.89 2.46
CA GLY A 177 -25.95 1.15 2.95
C GLY A 177 -26.64 -0.04 3.62
N GLN A 178 -26.12 -1.25 3.51
CA GLN A 178 -26.64 -2.43 4.21
C GLN A 178 -26.14 -2.48 5.64
N ALA A 179 -27.03 -2.83 6.58
CA ALA A 179 -26.67 -2.95 7.99
C ALA A 179 -25.63 -4.06 8.20
N TRP A 180 -24.54 -3.71 8.90
CA TRP A 180 -23.47 -4.60 9.31
C TRP A 180 -23.43 -4.61 10.83
N ALA A 181 -24.09 -5.63 11.42
CA ALA A 181 -24.33 -5.72 12.86
C ALA A 181 -24.22 -7.18 13.34
N PRO A 182 -23.97 -7.43 14.64
CA PRO A 182 -23.74 -8.78 15.16
C PRO A 182 -24.93 -9.73 15.06
N SER A 183 -26.15 -9.21 15.07
CA SER A 183 -27.37 -10.00 14.84
C SER A 183 -27.73 -10.15 13.35
N GLY A 184 -26.87 -9.63 12.48
CA GLY A 184 -27.07 -9.63 11.03
C GLY A 184 -26.55 -10.91 10.37
N ARG A 185 -26.33 -10.80 9.06
CA ARG A 185 -25.75 -11.85 8.23
C ARG A 185 -24.46 -11.38 7.60
N LYS A 186 -23.67 -12.34 7.14
CA LYS A 186 -22.56 -12.13 6.24
C LYS A 186 -22.99 -11.31 5.02
N LEU A 187 -22.24 -10.26 4.72
CA LEU A 187 -22.46 -9.41 3.54
C LEU A 187 -21.47 -9.80 2.44
N THR A 188 -21.89 -9.66 1.19
CA THR A 188 -21.06 -9.99 0.04
C THR A 188 -21.30 -9.00 -1.07
N GLY A 189 -20.30 -8.76 -1.91
CA GLY A 189 -20.48 -7.99 -3.13
C GLY A 189 -19.34 -8.21 -4.12
N LYS A 190 -19.41 -7.44 -5.20
CA LYS A 190 -18.44 -7.50 -6.29
C LYS A 190 -17.86 -6.13 -6.55
N THR A 191 -16.62 -6.10 -6.97
CA THR A 191 -16.01 -4.93 -7.62
C THR A 191 -15.93 -5.20 -9.11
N THR A 192 -16.17 -4.16 -9.90
CA THR A 192 -15.95 -4.21 -11.34
C THR A 192 -14.56 -3.70 -11.65
N GLU A 193 -13.96 -4.25 -12.70
CA GLU A 193 -12.68 -3.74 -13.20
C GLU A 193 -12.85 -2.32 -13.72
N LEU A 194 -11.86 -1.48 -13.40
CA LEU A 194 -11.76 -0.11 -13.89
C LEU A 194 -10.39 0.08 -14.52
N VAL A 195 -10.35 0.14 -15.85
CA VAL A 195 -9.13 0.43 -16.61
C VAL A 195 -8.91 1.93 -16.59
N ALA A 196 -7.70 2.37 -16.23
CA ALA A 196 -7.37 3.78 -16.21
C ALA A 196 -7.30 4.33 -17.64
N SER A 197 -8.20 5.28 -17.94
CA SER A 197 -8.24 5.91 -19.25
C SER A 197 -6.95 6.71 -19.50
N ALA A 198 -6.48 6.72 -20.75
CA ALA A 198 -5.22 7.37 -21.13
C ALA A 198 -5.16 8.87 -20.80
N GLY A 199 -6.33 9.53 -20.72
CA GLY A 199 -6.43 10.96 -20.44
C GLY A 199 -6.57 11.35 -18.95
N GLN A 200 -6.84 10.39 -18.06
CA GLN A 200 -7.18 10.72 -16.66
C GLN A 200 -6.13 10.26 -15.63
N ALA A 201 -5.43 9.13 -15.87
CA ALA A 201 -4.36 8.70 -14.97
C ALA A 201 -3.10 8.31 -15.77
N LYS A 202 -2.13 9.21 -15.83
CA LYS A 202 -0.94 9.10 -16.70
C LYS A 202 -0.14 7.81 -16.46
N TYR A 203 0.10 7.47 -15.19
CA TYR A 203 1.00 6.38 -14.81
C TYR A 203 0.31 5.05 -14.46
N LEU A 204 -1.02 5.05 -14.35
CA LEU A 204 -1.81 3.92 -13.88
C LEU A 204 -2.48 3.17 -15.05
N SER A 205 -2.40 1.85 -15.09
CA SER A 205 -3.04 1.01 -16.12
C SER A 205 -4.40 0.49 -15.68
N VAL A 206 -4.46 -0.10 -14.49
CA VAL A 206 -5.70 -0.59 -13.86
C VAL A 206 -5.87 0.16 -12.54
N ALA A 207 -7.01 0.82 -12.38
CA ALA A 207 -7.35 1.58 -11.17
C ALA A 207 -8.13 0.75 -10.15
N GLN A 208 -8.83 -0.28 -10.63
CA GLN A 208 -9.58 -1.22 -9.80
C GLN A 208 -9.57 -2.58 -10.47
N THR A 209 -9.24 -3.63 -9.73
CA THR A 209 -9.43 -5.00 -10.21
C THR A 209 -10.88 -5.44 -10.00
N ALA A 210 -11.36 -6.35 -10.83
CA ALA A 210 -12.57 -7.09 -10.55
C ALA A 210 -12.30 -8.17 -9.51
N GLY A 211 -13.28 -8.39 -8.65
CA GLY A 211 -13.19 -9.35 -7.57
C GLY A 211 -14.47 -9.44 -6.77
N THR A 212 -14.41 -10.24 -5.72
CA THR A 212 -15.51 -10.41 -4.77
C THR A 212 -15.03 -10.02 -3.40
N TRP A 213 -15.87 -9.29 -2.67
CA TRP A 213 -15.64 -9.04 -1.25
C TRP A 213 -16.71 -9.72 -0.40
N THR A 214 -16.32 -9.97 0.83
CA THR A 214 -17.12 -10.61 1.86
C THR A 214 -16.85 -9.92 3.18
N ALA A 215 -17.90 -9.55 3.92
CA ALA A 215 -17.79 -9.06 5.30
C ALA A 215 -18.43 -10.07 6.23
N GLU A 216 -17.65 -10.60 7.18
CA GLU A 216 -18.13 -11.54 8.18
C GLU A 216 -19.09 -10.86 9.18
N VAL A 217 -19.87 -11.66 9.90
CA VAL A 217 -20.71 -11.12 10.98
C VAL A 217 -19.78 -10.54 12.06
N PRO A 218 -19.95 -9.26 12.43
CA PRO A 218 -19.05 -8.60 13.37
C PRO A 218 -19.36 -9.03 14.81
N THR A 219 -18.39 -8.83 15.70
CA THR A 219 -18.54 -9.06 17.14
C THR A 219 -18.54 -7.74 17.89
N ILE A 220 -19.23 -7.69 19.02
CA ILE A 220 -19.12 -6.58 19.98
C ILE A 220 -18.56 -7.13 21.29
N THR A 221 -17.54 -6.47 21.81
CA THR A 221 -16.91 -6.81 23.09
C THR A 221 -16.94 -5.60 24.01
N GLN A 222 -17.29 -5.81 25.28
CA GLN A 222 -17.07 -4.82 26.32
C GLN A 222 -15.63 -4.90 26.81
N ASN A 223 -14.93 -3.77 26.81
CA ASN A 223 -13.54 -3.65 27.24
C ASN A 223 -13.46 -3.45 28.76
N SER A 224 -12.27 -3.66 29.32
CA SER A 224 -12.01 -3.53 30.77
C SER A 224 -12.22 -2.11 31.31
N ASP A 225 -12.09 -1.09 30.46
CA ASP A 225 -12.35 0.31 30.78
C ASP A 225 -13.84 0.71 30.68
N GLY A 226 -14.72 -0.26 30.38
CA GLY A 226 -16.16 -0.07 30.24
C GLY A 226 -16.60 0.40 28.85
N THR A 227 -15.68 0.69 27.91
CA THR A 227 -16.03 0.97 26.51
C THR A 227 -16.50 -0.29 25.79
N TYR A 228 -17.11 -0.13 24.62
CA TYR A 228 -17.52 -1.24 23.76
C TYR A 228 -16.87 -1.09 22.38
N THR A 229 -16.31 -2.19 21.86
CA THR A 229 -15.69 -2.24 20.55
C THR A 229 -16.43 -3.19 19.63
N PHE A 230 -16.86 -2.68 18.49
CA PHE A 230 -17.25 -3.46 17.33
C PHE A 230 -15.99 -3.93 16.59
N LYS A 231 -15.89 -5.22 16.28
CA LYS A 231 -14.83 -5.77 15.43
C LYS A 231 -15.45 -6.48 14.23
N GLY A 232 -14.94 -6.18 13.05
CA GLY A 232 -15.43 -6.78 11.82
C GLY A 232 -14.32 -7.03 10.82
N ARG A 233 -14.51 -8.07 10.00
CA ARG A 233 -13.52 -8.56 9.06
C ARG A 233 -14.08 -8.58 7.64
N ILE A 234 -13.34 -8.00 6.71
CA ILE A 234 -13.66 -7.96 5.28
C ILE A 234 -12.55 -8.66 4.51
N VAL A 235 -12.93 -9.54 3.58
CA VAL A 235 -12.00 -10.24 2.69
C VAL A 235 -12.35 -9.89 1.26
N TYR A 236 -11.35 -9.51 0.47
CA TYR A 236 -11.46 -9.29 -0.96
C TYR A 236 -10.55 -10.23 -1.73
N THR A 237 -11.07 -10.84 -2.79
CA THR A 237 -10.32 -11.75 -3.66
C THR A 237 -10.48 -11.35 -5.12
N THR A 238 -9.37 -11.23 -5.86
CA THR A 238 -9.39 -10.93 -7.29
C THR A 238 -9.98 -12.09 -8.09
N SER A 239 -10.79 -11.78 -9.11
CA SER A 239 -11.51 -12.81 -9.87
C SER A 239 -10.70 -13.42 -11.02
N LYS A 240 -9.63 -12.76 -11.45
CA LYS A 240 -8.74 -13.20 -12.53
C LYS A 240 -7.33 -12.66 -12.35
N ALA A 241 -6.40 -13.15 -13.17
CA ALA A 241 -5.06 -12.60 -13.24
C ALA A 241 -5.06 -11.24 -13.95
N TYR A 242 -4.15 -10.36 -13.55
CA TYR A 242 -4.01 -9.01 -14.07
C TYR A 242 -2.59 -8.79 -14.60
N THR A 243 -2.44 -8.84 -15.93
CA THR A 243 -1.17 -8.58 -16.60
C THR A 243 -1.12 -7.12 -17.07
N MET A 244 -0.09 -6.42 -16.63
CA MET A 244 0.26 -5.09 -17.11
C MET A 244 1.54 -5.20 -17.95
N LYS A 245 1.53 -4.61 -19.14
CA LYS A 245 2.72 -4.42 -19.96
C LYS A 245 3.18 -2.97 -19.84
N GLN A 246 4.48 -2.76 -19.66
CA GLN A 246 5.08 -1.45 -19.72
C GLN A 246 4.84 -0.87 -21.13
N SER A 247 4.16 0.28 -21.18
CA SER A 247 3.89 1.01 -22.41
C SER A 247 3.82 2.51 -22.14
N GLY A 248 4.64 3.29 -22.85
CA GLY A 248 4.73 4.73 -22.65
C GLY A 248 5.06 5.07 -21.19
N THR A 249 4.14 5.76 -20.53
CA THR A 249 4.28 6.18 -19.12
C THR A 249 3.51 5.30 -18.13
N LYS A 250 2.91 4.20 -18.59
CA LYS A 250 2.16 3.29 -17.73
C LYS A 250 3.11 2.38 -16.97
N TYR A 251 3.16 2.55 -15.65
CA TYR A 251 4.08 1.85 -14.76
C TYR A 251 3.36 1.06 -13.67
N TYR A 252 2.17 1.48 -13.25
CA TYR A 252 1.51 0.93 -12.07
C TYR A 252 0.14 0.33 -12.39
N SER A 253 -0.29 -0.61 -11.57
CA SER A 253 -1.68 -1.04 -11.44
C SER A 253 -2.03 -1.13 -9.97
N GLN A 254 -3.30 -1.03 -9.65
CA GLN A 254 -3.77 -1.12 -8.28
C GLN A 254 -5.14 -1.78 -8.17
N THR A 255 -5.50 -2.08 -6.93
CA THR A 255 -6.85 -2.45 -6.55
C THR A 255 -7.23 -1.73 -5.26
N ASN A 256 -8.37 -1.04 -5.24
CA ASN A 256 -9.02 -0.73 -3.98
C ASN A 256 -9.78 -1.98 -3.56
N PHE A 257 -9.41 -2.58 -2.44
CA PHE A 257 -9.96 -3.87 -2.02
C PHE A 257 -11.06 -3.74 -0.96
N MET A 258 -11.49 -2.51 -0.66
CA MET A 258 -12.62 -2.23 0.23
C MET A 258 -13.95 -2.15 -0.52
N PRO A 259 -15.08 -2.53 0.11
CA PRO A 259 -16.41 -2.25 -0.42
C PRO A 259 -16.64 -0.74 -0.47
N ALA A 260 -17.31 -0.23 -1.52
CA ALA A 260 -17.39 1.20 -1.86
C ALA A 260 -17.60 2.18 -0.67
N GLN A 261 -18.38 1.80 0.35
CA GLN A 261 -18.55 2.57 1.58
C GLN A 261 -18.62 1.65 2.80
N LEU A 262 -17.96 2.08 3.87
CA LEU A 262 -18.09 1.53 5.22
C LEU A 262 -18.30 2.71 6.18
N ARG A 263 -19.39 2.70 6.95
CA ARG A 263 -19.78 3.86 7.76
C ARG A 263 -20.28 3.43 9.14
N PHE A 264 -19.82 4.15 10.15
CA PHE A 264 -20.37 4.15 11.51
C PHE A 264 -20.78 5.58 11.89
N PRO A 265 -21.74 5.77 12.79
CA PRO A 265 -22.11 7.10 13.26
C PRO A 265 -20.92 7.87 13.85
N ALA A 266 -20.87 9.18 13.64
CA ALA A 266 -19.89 10.08 14.28
C ALA A 266 -20.51 10.88 15.45
N ASN A 267 -21.61 10.40 16.01
CA ASN A 267 -22.35 11.07 17.10
C ASN A 267 -21.59 10.99 18.43
N ASP A 268 -21.93 11.87 19.36
CA ASP A 268 -21.37 11.90 20.72
C ASP A 268 -21.22 10.50 21.34
N GLY A 269 -20.03 10.25 21.88
CA GLY A 269 -19.68 9.01 22.55
C GLY A 269 -18.94 7.98 21.71
N TRP A 270 -18.65 8.23 20.42
CA TRP A 270 -17.61 7.47 19.73
C TRP A 270 -16.22 7.86 20.25
N VAL A 271 -15.30 6.90 20.27
CA VAL A 271 -13.97 7.02 20.89
C VAL A 271 -12.86 6.85 19.86
N SER A 272 -12.98 5.82 19.02
CA SER A 272 -12.03 5.59 17.94
C SER A 272 -12.65 4.82 16.79
N TYR A 273 -12.09 5.02 15.60
CA TYR A 273 -12.28 4.15 14.46
C TYR A 273 -10.92 3.78 13.89
N LYS A 274 -10.70 2.48 13.70
CA LYS A 274 -9.44 1.91 13.24
C LYS A 274 -9.68 0.94 12.11
N GLN A 275 -8.81 0.97 11.12
CA GLN A 275 -8.85 0.05 10.00
C GLN A 275 -7.45 -0.46 9.70
N THR A 276 -7.28 -1.78 9.72
CA THR A 276 -6.03 -2.44 9.33
C THR A 276 -6.26 -3.22 8.06
N SER A 277 -5.55 -2.89 6.99
CA SER A 277 -5.61 -3.66 5.74
C SER A 277 -4.31 -4.41 5.52
N SER A 278 -4.41 -5.63 5.01
CA SER A 278 -3.27 -6.52 4.83
C SER A 278 -3.37 -7.36 3.56
N VAL A 279 -2.20 -7.73 3.02
CA VAL A 279 -2.07 -8.70 1.94
C VAL A 279 -2.01 -10.08 2.56
N GLN A 280 -3.06 -10.87 2.38
CA GLN A 280 -3.04 -12.27 2.77
C GLN A 280 -2.20 -13.08 1.76
N VAL A 281 -2.42 -12.85 0.47
CA VAL A 281 -1.57 -13.40 -0.60
C VAL A 281 -1.68 -12.54 -1.87
N ALA A 282 -0.54 -12.18 -2.45
CA ALA A 282 -0.46 -11.59 -3.78
C ALA A 282 0.82 -12.08 -4.46
N ASN A 283 0.66 -12.88 -5.51
CA ASN A 283 1.79 -13.41 -6.27
C ASN A 283 1.97 -12.60 -7.55
N LEU A 284 3.15 -12.00 -7.71
CA LEU A 284 3.53 -11.22 -8.87
C LEU A 284 4.55 -12.02 -9.68
N THR A 285 4.30 -12.22 -10.97
CA THR A 285 5.28 -12.81 -11.89
C THR A 285 5.62 -11.79 -12.97
N TYR A 286 6.89 -11.57 -13.24
CA TYR A 286 7.31 -10.55 -14.20
C TYR A 286 8.36 -11.06 -15.17
N SER A 287 8.35 -10.47 -16.37
CA SER A 287 9.20 -10.91 -17.48
C SER A 287 9.43 -9.81 -18.53
N GLY A 288 10.45 -9.98 -19.37
CA GLY A 288 10.70 -9.15 -20.55
C GLY A 288 11.95 -8.27 -20.44
N ASN A 289 12.63 -8.09 -21.58
CA ASN A 289 13.81 -7.23 -21.74
C ASN A 289 14.87 -7.37 -20.64
N GLY A 290 15.19 -8.63 -20.28
CA GLY A 290 16.22 -8.96 -19.30
C GLY A 290 15.74 -8.99 -17.83
N ALA A 291 14.48 -8.67 -17.55
CA ALA A 291 13.84 -8.93 -16.27
C ALA A 291 13.09 -10.26 -16.34
N THR A 292 13.26 -11.14 -15.35
CA THR A 292 12.43 -12.32 -15.14
C THR A 292 12.48 -12.68 -13.67
N GLY A 293 11.32 -12.92 -13.06
CA GLY A 293 11.26 -13.27 -11.65
C GLY A 293 9.83 -13.34 -11.13
N SER A 294 9.72 -13.54 -9.82
CA SER A 294 8.46 -13.58 -9.11
C SER A 294 8.61 -13.09 -7.68
N GLU A 295 7.59 -12.39 -7.19
CA GLU A 295 7.48 -11.93 -5.81
C GLU A 295 6.21 -12.51 -5.18
N SER A 296 6.31 -13.06 -3.98
CA SER A 296 5.16 -13.51 -3.19
C SER A 296 4.98 -12.57 -2.02
N VAL A 297 3.97 -11.72 -2.09
CA VAL A 297 3.66 -10.75 -1.04
C VAL A 297 2.63 -11.36 -0.09
N SER A 298 2.99 -11.45 1.19
CA SER A 298 2.09 -11.88 2.26
C SER A 298 2.47 -11.19 3.57
N GLY A 299 1.48 -10.95 4.43
CA GLY A 299 1.69 -10.37 5.77
C GLY A 299 1.97 -8.86 5.79
N GLN A 300 2.15 -8.20 4.64
CA GLN A 300 2.21 -6.73 4.61
C GLN A 300 0.88 -6.16 5.09
N ALA A 301 0.95 -5.27 6.08
CA ALA A 301 -0.22 -4.65 6.67
C ALA A 301 0.05 -3.17 6.97
N THR A 302 -1.01 -2.40 6.94
CA THR A 302 -1.03 -0.98 7.27
C THR A 302 -2.30 -0.68 8.04
N THR A 303 -2.20 0.23 9.00
CA THR A 303 -3.31 0.62 9.85
C THR A 303 -3.47 2.12 9.84
N ALA A 304 -4.70 2.60 9.65
CA ALA A 304 -5.04 3.99 9.92
C ALA A 304 -6.08 4.04 11.04
N GLU A 305 -5.95 5.04 11.91
CA GLU A 305 -6.79 5.22 13.09
C GLU A 305 -7.16 6.69 13.25
N ILE A 306 -8.40 6.94 13.66
CA ILE A 306 -8.92 8.27 13.92
C ILE A 306 -9.68 8.30 15.25
N HIS A 307 -9.63 9.47 15.85
CA HIS A 307 -10.29 9.84 17.10
C HIS A 307 -10.98 11.20 16.91
N PRO A 308 -12.04 11.52 17.69
CA PRO A 308 -12.70 12.82 17.62
C PRO A 308 -11.77 13.98 17.97
#